data_AF-A0A8B8R183-F1
#
_entry.id   AF-A0A8B8R183-F1
#
_cell.length_a   1.000
_cell.length_b   1.000
_cell.length_c   1.000
_cell.angle_alpha   90.00
_cell.angle_beta   90.00
_cell.angle_gamma   90.00
#
_symmetry.space_group_name_H-M   'P 1'
#
loop_
_entity.id
_entity.type
_entity.pdbx_description
1 polymer ?
#
loop_
_entity_poly.entity_id
_entity_poly.type
_entity_poly.pdbx_seq_one_letter_code
_entity_poly.pdbx_strand_id
1 'polypeptide(L)'
;MNSKQLKEKVVAINGDITRDDLGLSESDREKLINNVDIILHSAASVKFDAPIKENLRDNFYGTRAIVKLCSQIKNLTAYVHVSTAYSNAQMKTIEEKLVPLELDVDKAVEVIEKYPNNVKFQTFRPLLEGRPNTYTYTKALAEHHVAKHEGQFPISIVRPSIVNSSVNEPCEGWVDNVNGVAGLGCMAAIGVLRTVDWNYYGVSDMVCQRHFRPQTGNSLCLICVILIGPNTLFHSGKELECFYLRKRTLRKVMRLLEDDRE
;
A
#
# COMPACT_ATOMS: atom_id res chain seq x y z
N MET A 1 22.15 13.68 -6.53
CA MET A 1 21.38 14.94 -6.48
C MET A 1 21.66 15.61 -5.14
N ASN A 2 21.99 16.90 -5.09
CA ASN A 2 22.23 17.57 -3.80
C ASN A 2 20.88 17.90 -3.11
N SER A 3 20.88 18.16 -1.79
CA SER A 3 19.65 18.42 -1.00
C SER A 3 18.81 19.58 -1.55
N LYS A 4 19.45 20.58 -2.18
CA LYS A 4 18.77 21.74 -2.75
C LYS A 4 17.93 21.37 -3.99
N GLN A 5 18.50 20.57 -4.89
CA GLN A 5 17.81 20.07 -6.09
C GLN A 5 16.65 19.11 -5.75
N LEU A 6 16.73 18.36 -4.64
CA LEU A 6 15.63 17.53 -4.13
C LEU A 6 14.44 18.36 -3.66
N LYS A 7 14.70 19.44 -2.92
CA LYS A 7 13.64 20.34 -2.42
C LYS A 7 12.86 21.05 -3.53
N GLU A 8 13.49 21.27 -4.68
CA GLU A 8 12.85 21.90 -5.84
C GLU A 8 11.92 20.92 -6.60
N LYS A 9 12.14 19.60 -6.47
CA LYS A 9 11.34 18.56 -7.15
C LYS A 9 10.24 17.94 -6.28
N VAL A 10 10.30 18.14 -4.96
CA VAL A 10 9.38 17.53 -4.00
C VAL A 10 8.46 18.59 -3.42
N VAL A 11 7.16 18.46 -3.68
CA VAL A 11 6.13 19.31 -3.10
C VAL A 11 5.35 18.49 -2.08
N ALA A 12 5.40 18.90 -0.81
CA ALA A 12 4.59 18.30 0.23
C ALA A 12 3.16 18.86 0.18
N ILE A 13 2.17 17.98 0.21
CA ILE A 13 0.75 18.33 0.30
C ILE A 13 0.22 17.75 1.62
N ASN A 14 -0.45 18.59 2.40
CA ASN A 14 -1.12 18.13 3.61
C ASN A 14 -2.38 17.35 3.24
N GLY A 15 -2.53 16.15 3.80
CA GLY A 15 -3.72 15.33 3.65
C GLY A 15 -3.77 14.21 4.68
N ASP A 16 -4.94 13.60 4.80
CA ASP A 16 -5.25 12.50 5.70
C ASP A 16 -6.32 11.60 5.04
N ILE A 17 -5.94 10.35 4.75
CA ILE A 17 -6.82 9.38 4.09
C ILE A 17 -8.06 9.02 4.92
N THR A 18 -8.05 9.31 6.22
CA THR A 18 -9.18 9.01 7.13
C THR A 18 -10.21 10.13 7.15
N ARG A 19 -9.91 11.28 6.54
CA ARG A 19 -10.78 12.45 6.47
C ARG A 19 -11.51 12.55 5.14
N ASP A 20 -12.63 13.25 5.16
CA ASP A 20 -13.38 13.58 3.94
C ASP A 20 -12.48 14.27 2.91
N ASP A 21 -12.62 13.84 1.65
CA ASP A 21 -11.84 14.33 0.51
C ASP A 21 -10.32 14.35 0.77
N LEU A 22 -9.84 13.35 1.51
CA LEU A 22 -8.43 13.16 1.87
C LEU A 22 -7.85 14.29 2.73
N GLY A 23 -8.69 15.11 3.37
CA GLY A 23 -8.26 16.25 4.16
C GLY A 23 -7.50 17.32 3.36
N LEU A 24 -7.66 17.33 2.03
CA LEU A 24 -6.98 18.26 1.13
C LEU A 24 -7.62 19.65 1.21
N SER A 25 -6.79 20.69 1.04
CA SER A 25 -7.31 22.01 0.71
C SER A 25 -7.87 22.02 -0.72
N GLU A 26 -8.86 22.86 -1.02
CA GLU A 26 -9.38 23.01 -2.39
C GLU A 26 -8.24 23.35 -3.38
N SER A 27 -7.31 24.21 -2.96
CA SER A 27 -6.16 24.61 -3.78
C SER A 27 -5.22 23.44 -4.11
N ASP A 28 -4.97 22.53 -3.16
CA ASP A 28 -4.10 21.38 -3.40
C ASP A 28 -4.81 20.30 -4.19
N ARG A 29 -6.11 20.13 -3.95
CA ARG A 29 -6.97 19.25 -4.73
C ARG A 29 -6.97 19.64 -6.21
N GLU A 30 -7.13 20.93 -6.52
CA GLU A 30 -7.04 21.44 -7.89
C GLU A 30 -5.66 21.25 -8.50
N LYS A 31 -4.58 21.48 -7.73
CA LYS A 31 -3.22 21.19 -8.20
C LYS A 31 -3.06 19.72 -8.57
N LEU A 32 -3.56 18.81 -7.74
CA LEU A 32 -3.50 17.37 -8.00
C LEU A 32 -4.26 17.01 -9.27
N ILE A 33 -5.50 17.50 -9.40
CA ILE A 33 -6.36 17.24 -10.57
C ILE A 33 -5.72 17.71 -11.88
N ASN A 34 -5.04 18.85 -11.86
CA ASN A 34 -4.51 19.48 -13.06
C ASN A 34 -3.12 18.99 -13.46
N ASN A 35 -2.29 18.55 -12.49
CA ASN A 35 -0.85 18.36 -12.72
C ASN A 35 -0.33 16.95 -12.42
N VAL A 36 -1.18 16.00 -12.02
CA VAL A 36 -0.74 14.63 -11.71
C VAL A 36 -0.96 13.70 -12.88
N ASP A 37 0.08 12.96 -13.24
CA ASP A 37 0.00 11.90 -14.25
C ASP A 37 0.04 10.50 -13.64
N ILE A 38 0.66 10.33 -12.46
CA ILE A 38 0.85 9.02 -11.83
C ILE A 38 0.53 9.12 -10.35
N ILE A 39 -0.32 8.21 -9.86
CA ILE A 39 -0.57 8.03 -8.42
C ILE A 39 0.04 6.70 -7.97
N LEU A 40 0.90 6.77 -6.96
CA LEU A 40 1.39 5.62 -6.20
C LEU A 40 0.73 5.63 -4.80
N HIS A 41 -0.30 4.82 -4.61
CA HIS A 41 -1.05 4.75 -3.35
C HIS A 41 -0.50 3.65 -2.45
N SER A 42 0.34 4.05 -1.50
CA SER A 42 0.92 3.16 -0.47
C SER A 42 0.39 3.44 0.94
N ALA A 43 -0.48 4.43 1.12
CA ALA A 43 -0.98 4.84 2.42
C ALA A 43 -1.90 3.74 2.99
N ALA A 44 -1.57 3.25 4.18
CA ALA A 44 -2.35 2.23 4.89
C ALA A 44 -1.95 2.17 6.37
N SER A 45 -2.86 1.67 7.19
CA SER A 45 -2.59 1.27 8.58
C SER A 45 -2.26 -0.22 8.62
N VAL A 46 -1.07 -0.57 9.08
CA VAL A 46 -0.60 -1.96 9.21
C VAL A 46 -0.79 -2.44 10.64
N LYS A 47 -2.03 -2.43 11.13
CA LYS A 47 -2.37 -2.90 12.48
C LYS A 47 -3.14 -4.21 12.40
N PHE A 48 -2.52 -5.30 12.82
CA PHE A 48 -3.11 -6.64 12.70
C PHE A 48 -4.16 -6.95 13.78
N ASP A 49 -4.12 -6.21 14.87
CA ASP A 49 -4.99 -6.34 16.05
C ASP A 49 -6.08 -5.26 16.12
N ALA A 50 -6.05 -4.27 15.21
CA ALA A 50 -7.03 -3.20 15.20
C ALA A 50 -8.46 -3.71 14.87
N PRO A 51 -9.51 -3.08 15.46
CA PRO A 51 -10.89 -3.37 15.14
C PRO A 51 -11.18 -3.25 13.64
N ILE A 52 -12.08 -4.09 13.12
CA ILE A 52 -12.34 -4.15 11.68
C ILE A 52 -12.77 -2.80 11.10
N LYS A 53 -13.57 -2.01 11.84
CA LYS A 53 -14.02 -0.68 11.41
C LYS A 53 -12.88 0.34 11.32
N GLU A 54 -11.91 0.26 12.22
CA GLU A 54 -10.71 1.11 12.15
C GLU A 54 -9.90 0.76 10.89
N ASN A 55 -9.60 -0.53 10.71
CA ASN A 55 -8.90 -0.97 9.49
C ASN A 55 -9.69 -0.71 8.21
N LEU A 56 -11.03 -0.72 8.27
CA LEU A 56 -11.89 -0.38 7.13
C LEU A 56 -11.78 1.11 6.80
N ARG A 57 -11.87 1.99 7.80
CA ARG A 57 -11.62 3.44 7.64
C ARG A 57 -10.27 3.71 7.02
N ASP A 58 -9.23 3.13 7.59
CA ASP A 58 -7.85 3.48 7.23
C ASP A 58 -7.44 2.88 5.88
N ASN A 59 -7.82 1.63 5.59
CA ASN A 59 -7.31 0.92 4.40
C ASN A 59 -8.30 0.90 3.23
N PHE A 60 -9.60 0.87 3.50
CA PHE A 60 -10.63 0.79 2.46
C PHE A 60 -11.16 2.16 2.07
N TYR A 61 -11.67 2.95 3.02
CA TYR A 61 -12.27 4.25 2.71
C TYR A 61 -11.23 5.25 2.18
N GLY A 62 -10.01 5.24 2.73
CA GLY A 62 -8.89 5.99 2.17
C GLY A 62 -8.59 5.63 0.71
N THR A 63 -8.56 4.34 0.39
CA THR A 63 -8.38 3.86 -0.99
C THR A 63 -9.53 4.30 -1.90
N ARG A 64 -10.78 4.21 -1.43
CA ARG A 64 -11.97 4.67 -2.15
C ARG A 64 -11.91 6.17 -2.46
N ALA A 65 -11.44 6.99 -1.51
CA ALA A 65 -11.28 8.42 -1.72
C ALA A 65 -10.19 8.74 -2.76
N ILE A 66 -9.06 8.02 -2.75
CA ILE A 66 -8.01 8.15 -3.78
C ILE A 66 -8.53 7.73 -5.16
N VAL A 67 -9.27 6.62 -5.26
CA VAL A 67 -9.90 6.17 -6.51
C VAL A 67 -10.88 7.21 -7.05
N LYS A 68 -11.65 7.85 -6.17
CA LYS A 68 -12.52 8.99 -6.55
C LYS A 68 -11.69 10.15 -7.09
N LEU A 69 -10.59 10.53 -6.45
CA LEU A 69 -9.68 11.57 -6.96
C LEU A 69 -9.10 11.20 -8.33
N CYS A 70 -8.70 9.95 -8.54
CA CYS A 70 -8.17 9.45 -9.81
C CYS A 70 -9.11 9.72 -10.99
N SER A 71 -10.43 9.54 -10.79
CA SER A 71 -11.44 9.79 -11.82
C SER A 71 -11.55 11.26 -12.27
N GLN A 72 -10.98 12.18 -11.50
CA GLN A 72 -11.05 13.62 -11.76
C GLN A 72 -9.75 14.18 -12.35
N ILE A 73 -8.65 13.42 -12.27
CA ILE A 73 -7.35 13.86 -12.77
C ILE A 73 -7.35 13.87 -14.29
N LYS A 74 -6.91 14.97 -14.88
CA LYS A 74 -7.03 15.22 -16.32
C LYS A 74 -6.17 14.29 -17.18
N ASN A 75 -4.94 13.98 -16.72
CA ASN A 75 -3.93 13.28 -17.51
C ASN A 75 -3.44 11.99 -16.83
N LEU A 76 -4.32 11.32 -16.05
CA LEU A 76 -3.91 10.15 -15.28
C LEU A 76 -3.45 9.00 -16.19
N THR A 77 -2.14 8.79 -16.19
CA THR A 77 -1.44 7.76 -16.94
C THR A 77 -1.39 6.44 -16.20
N ALA A 78 -1.32 6.46 -14.86
CA ALA A 78 -1.34 5.24 -14.05
C ALA A 78 -1.75 5.47 -12.60
N TYR A 79 -2.52 4.52 -12.07
CA TYR A 79 -2.77 4.34 -10.64
C TYR A 79 -2.15 3.02 -10.18
N VAL A 80 -1.24 3.08 -9.21
CA VAL A 80 -0.59 1.92 -8.61
C VAL A 80 -1.05 1.79 -7.16
N HIS A 81 -1.80 0.75 -6.86
CA HIS A 81 -2.23 0.42 -5.50
C HIS A 81 -1.27 -0.57 -4.85
N VAL A 82 -0.71 -0.22 -3.69
CA VAL A 82 0.09 -1.12 -2.87
C VAL A 82 -0.81 -1.87 -1.89
N SER A 83 -1.02 -3.15 -2.18
CA SER A 83 -1.71 -4.10 -1.32
C SER A 83 -0.67 -4.92 -0.54
N THR A 84 -0.88 -6.22 -0.38
CA THR A 84 0.02 -7.16 0.30
C THR A 84 -0.24 -8.58 -0.21
N ALA A 85 0.78 -9.42 -0.26
CA ALA A 85 0.62 -10.84 -0.59
C ALA A 85 -0.34 -11.53 0.40
N TYR A 86 -0.42 -11.03 1.63
CA TYR A 86 -1.28 -11.56 2.68
C TYR A 86 -2.77 -11.23 2.50
N SER A 87 -3.16 -10.43 1.50
CA SER A 87 -4.58 -10.17 1.21
C SER A 87 -5.33 -11.43 0.83
N ASN A 88 -4.61 -12.51 0.47
CA ASN A 88 -5.15 -13.82 0.17
C ASN A 88 -4.49 -14.93 1.00
N ALA A 89 -4.10 -14.64 2.26
CA ALA A 89 -3.37 -15.56 3.14
C ALA A 89 -4.11 -16.86 3.48
N GLN A 90 -5.43 -16.95 3.22
CA GLN A 90 -6.21 -18.18 3.33
C GLN A 90 -5.91 -19.19 2.21
N MET A 91 -5.27 -18.75 1.13
CA MET A 91 -4.93 -19.57 -0.03
C MET A 91 -3.58 -20.27 0.17
N LYS A 92 -3.47 -21.53 -0.25
CA LYS A 92 -2.19 -22.26 -0.28
C LYS A 92 -1.23 -21.75 -1.34
N THR A 93 -1.78 -21.21 -2.43
CA THR A 93 -1.03 -20.66 -3.56
C THR A 93 -1.71 -19.39 -3.99
N ILE A 94 -0.94 -18.30 -4.05
CA ILE A 94 -1.44 -16.97 -4.40
C ILE A 94 -1.07 -16.73 -5.85
N GLU A 95 -2.08 -16.72 -6.72
CA GLU A 95 -1.91 -16.33 -8.12
C GLU A 95 -1.99 -14.81 -8.28
N GLU A 96 -1.46 -14.31 -9.40
CA GLU A 96 -1.73 -12.95 -9.90
C GLU A 96 -3.14 -12.86 -10.48
N LYS A 97 -4.15 -13.17 -9.65
CA LYS A 97 -5.58 -12.99 -9.92
C LYS A 97 -6.26 -12.37 -8.70
N LEU A 98 -7.42 -11.75 -8.95
CA LEU A 98 -8.31 -11.35 -7.86
C LEU A 98 -9.02 -12.61 -7.36
N VAL A 99 -8.78 -12.96 -6.10
CA VAL A 99 -9.51 -14.04 -5.44
C VAL A 99 -10.91 -13.52 -5.13
N PRO A 100 -11.99 -14.16 -5.63
CA PRO A 100 -13.35 -13.71 -5.38
C PRO A 100 -13.65 -13.59 -3.88
N LEU A 101 -14.40 -12.55 -3.50
CA LEU A 101 -14.97 -12.41 -2.18
C LEU A 101 -16.31 -13.16 -2.11
N GLU A 102 -16.71 -13.59 -0.92
CA GLU A 102 -18.02 -14.21 -0.67
C GLU A 102 -19.16 -13.19 -0.83
N LEU A 103 -18.89 -11.94 -0.48
CA LEU A 103 -19.81 -10.81 -0.63
C LEU A 103 -19.23 -9.77 -1.59
N ASP A 104 -20.11 -9.11 -2.36
CA ASP A 104 -19.71 -7.89 -3.05
C ASP A 104 -19.18 -6.87 -2.04
N VAL A 105 -18.15 -6.13 -2.43
CA VAL A 105 -17.46 -5.14 -1.61
C VAL A 105 -18.43 -4.20 -0.89
N ASP A 106 -19.43 -3.66 -1.59
CA ASP A 106 -20.33 -2.67 -1.01
C ASP A 106 -21.24 -3.30 0.06
N LYS A 107 -21.66 -4.55 -0.17
CA LYS A 107 -22.42 -5.34 0.82
C LYS A 107 -21.56 -5.74 2.01
N ALA A 108 -20.31 -6.14 1.78
CA ALA A 108 -19.37 -6.48 2.84
C ALA A 108 -19.13 -5.28 3.77
N VAL A 109 -18.91 -4.09 3.18
CA VAL A 109 -18.79 -2.82 3.90
C VAL A 109 -20.07 -2.51 4.69
N GLU A 110 -21.24 -2.62 4.07
CA GLU A 110 -22.52 -2.39 4.74
C GLU A 110 -22.72 -3.31 5.96
N VAL A 111 -22.37 -4.59 5.82
CA VAL A 111 -22.42 -5.56 6.92
C VAL A 111 -21.47 -5.16 8.05
N ILE A 112 -20.22 -4.80 7.73
CA ILE A 112 -19.24 -4.38 8.74
C ILE A 112 -19.73 -3.13 9.49
N GLU A 113 -20.32 -2.17 8.78
CA GLU A 113 -20.82 -0.92 9.38
C GLU A 113 -21.97 -1.15 10.37
N LYS A 114 -22.78 -2.19 10.18
CA LYS A 114 -23.89 -2.53 11.09
C LYS A 114 -23.41 -3.09 12.44
N TYR A 115 -22.17 -3.57 12.56
CA TYR A 115 -21.65 -4.03 13.84
C TYR A 115 -21.35 -2.87 14.80
N PRO A 116 -21.48 -3.07 16.11
CA PRO A 116 -21.01 -2.09 17.09
C PRO A 116 -19.47 -1.99 17.07
N ASN A 117 -18.93 -0.81 17.40
CA ASN A 117 -17.47 -0.54 17.34
C ASN A 117 -16.64 -1.45 18.25
N ASN A 118 -17.22 -1.97 19.33
CA ASN A 118 -16.58 -2.83 20.32
C ASN A 118 -16.83 -4.34 20.08
N VAL A 119 -17.18 -4.73 18.84
CA VAL A 119 -17.36 -6.14 18.49
C VAL A 119 -16.06 -6.92 18.74
N LYS A 120 -16.17 -8.07 19.44
CA LYS A 120 -15.03 -8.95 19.69
C LYS A 120 -14.57 -9.62 18.39
N PHE A 121 -13.26 -9.83 18.25
CA PHE A 121 -12.65 -10.51 17.10
C PHE A 121 -13.35 -11.83 16.73
N GLN A 122 -13.65 -12.66 17.72
CA GLN A 122 -14.31 -13.95 17.53
C GLN A 122 -15.68 -13.83 16.85
N THR A 123 -16.42 -12.75 17.12
CA THR A 123 -17.77 -12.54 16.58
C THR A 123 -17.74 -12.19 15.09
N PHE A 124 -16.73 -11.45 14.62
CA PHE A 124 -16.62 -11.08 13.20
C PHE A 124 -15.65 -11.98 12.42
N ARG A 125 -14.89 -12.87 13.07
CA ARG A 125 -13.96 -13.81 12.44
C ARG A 125 -14.55 -14.57 11.23
N PRO A 126 -15.83 -15.00 11.23
CA PRO A 126 -16.45 -15.63 10.06
C PRO A 126 -16.50 -14.72 8.83
N LEU A 127 -16.63 -13.41 9.00
CA LEU A 127 -16.67 -12.44 7.89
C LEU A 127 -15.32 -12.22 7.21
N LEU A 128 -14.22 -12.73 7.77
CA LEU A 128 -12.89 -12.57 7.19
C LEU A 128 -12.60 -13.62 6.10
N GLU A 129 -13.54 -14.53 5.80
CA GLU A 129 -13.41 -15.55 4.74
C GLU A 129 -12.11 -16.37 4.90
N GLY A 130 -11.83 -16.81 6.13
CA GLY A 130 -10.63 -17.56 6.47
C GLY A 130 -9.34 -16.73 6.66
N ARG A 131 -9.31 -15.45 6.25
CA ARG A 131 -8.13 -14.58 6.42
C ARG A 131 -7.74 -14.38 7.88
N PRO A 132 -6.45 -14.26 8.21
CA PRO A 132 -5.96 -14.34 9.59
C PRO A 132 -6.35 -13.14 10.46
N ASN A 133 -6.55 -11.96 9.87
CA ASN A 133 -6.81 -10.72 10.61
C ASN A 133 -7.60 -9.68 9.79
N THR A 134 -8.00 -8.58 10.44
CA THR A 134 -8.80 -7.50 9.85
C THR A 134 -8.04 -6.72 8.77
N TYR A 135 -6.73 -6.53 8.93
CA TYR A 135 -5.87 -5.87 7.95
C TYR A 135 -5.89 -6.58 6.59
N THR A 136 -5.66 -7.89 6.59
CA THR A 136 -5.63 -8.69 5.34
C THR A 136 -6.96 -8.66 4.60
N TYR A 137 -8.09 -8.70 5.33
CA TYR A 137 -9.41 -8.60 4.72
C TYR A 137 -9.70 -7.21 4.16
N THR A 138 -9.36 -6.14 4.88
CA THR A 138 -9.58 -4.76 4.38
C THR A 138 -8.70 -4.43 3.17
N LYS A 139 -7.48 -4.98 3.09
CA LYS A 139 -6.66 -4.94 1.87
C LYS A 139 -7.32 -5.69 0.71
N ALA A 140 -7.91 -6.86 0.95
CA ALA A 140 -8.66 -7.58 -0.09
C ALA A 140 -9.88 -6.76 -0.58
N LEU A 141 -10.66 -6.16 0.33
CA LEU A 141 -11.77 -5.27 -0.03
C LEU A 141 -11.29 -4.08 -0.88
N ALA A 142 -10.16 -3.48 -0.53
CA ALA A 142 -9.56 -2.39 -1.29
C ALA A 142 -9.14 -2.81 -2.71
N GLU A 143 -8.51 -3.98 -2.86
CA GLU A 143 -8.15 -4.54 -4.18
C GLU A 143 -9.38 -4.69 -5.09
N HIS A 144 -10.47 -5.24 -4.56
CA HIS A 144 -11.71 -5.42 -5.31
C HIS A 144 -12.38 -4.09 -5.66
N HIS A 145 -12.38 -3.12 -4.74
CA HIS A 145 -12.90 -1.78 -5.04
C HIS A 145 -12.10 -1.09 -6.16
N VAL A 146 -10.77 -1.17 -6.09
CA VAL A 146 -9.88 -0.67 -7.14
C VAL A 146 -10.16 -1.39 -8.47
N ALA A 147 -10.38 -2.70 -8.43
CA ALA A 147 -10.66 -3.49 -9.63
C ALA A 147 -11.99 -3.11 -10.32
N LYS A 148 -13.02 -2.68 -9.57
CA LYS A 148 -14.29 -2.18 -10.14
C LYS A 148 -14.12 -0.97 -11.08
N HIS A 149 -13.00 -0.24 -10.96
CA HIS A 149 -12.70 0.94 -11.78
C HIS A 149 -11.78 0.60 -12.97
N GLU A 150 -11.57 -0.69 -13.26
CA GLU A 150 -10.90 -1.11 -14.48
C GLU A 150 -11.60 -0.53 -15.72
N GLY A 151 -10.79 -0.04 -16.67
CA GLY A 151 -11.28 0.59 -17.89
C GLY A 151 -11.55 2.09 -17.74
N GLN A 152 -11.70 2.63 -16.53
CA GLN A 152 -11.82 4.08 -16.32
C GLN A 152 -10.46 4.78 -16.42
N PHE A 153 -9.43 4.18 -15.86
CA PHE A 153 -8.03 4.62 -15.96
C PHE A 153 -7.08 3.42 -15.81
N PRO A 154 -5.80 3.53 -16.21
CA PRO A 154 -4.85 2.44 -16.09
C PRO A 154 -4.52 2.13 -14.63
N ILE A 155 -4.74 0.88 -14.21
CA ILE A 155 -4.57 0.43 -12.82
C ILE A 155 -3.53 -0.70 -12.75
N SER A 156 -2.72 -0.71 -11.69
CA SER A 156 -1.87 -1.81 -11.27
C SER A 156 -2.04 -2.07 -9.77
N ILE A 157 -2.10 -3.34 -9.36
CA ILE A 157 -2.07 -3.72 -7.94
C ILE A 157 -0.76 -4.45 -7.69
N VAL A 158 0.00 -3.99 -6.69
CA VAL A 158 1.28 -4.57 -6.27
C VAL A 158 1.10 -5.20 -4.89
N ARG A 159 1.48 -6.47 -4.75
CA ARG A 159 1.36 -7.22 -3.49
C ARG A 159 2.76 -7.57 -2.94
N PRO A 160 3.39 -6.68 -2.16
CA PRO A 160 4.62 -7.03 -1.45
C PRO A 160 4.37 -8.08 -0.35
N SER A 161 5.40 -8.87 -0.03
CA SER A 161 5.43 -9.84 1.08
C SER A 161 5.81 -9.13 2.40
N ILE A 162 6.67 -9.73 3.25
CA ILE A 162 7.08 -9.14 4.52
C ILE A 162 8.10 -8.04 4.23
N VAL A 163 7.68 -6.79 4.42
CA VAL A 163 8.61 -5.66 4.34
C VAL A 163 9.47 -5.63 5.60
N ASN A 164 10.79 -5.72 5.45
CA ASN A 164 11.75 -5.70 6.55
C ASN A 164 12.57 -4.41 6.56
N SER A 165 13.41 -4.24 7.58
CA SER A 165 14.26 -3.07 7.78
C SER A 165 15.10 -2.73 6.54
N SER A 166 15.44 -1.45 6.43
CA SER A 166 16.23 -0.98 5.32
C SER A 166 17.65 -1.51 5.37
N VAL A 167 18.17 -1.87 4.19
CA VAL A 167 19.56 -2.33 4.07
C VAL A 167 20.53 -1.15 4.13
N ASN A 168 20.15 0.01 3.56
CA ASN A 168 21.06 1.16 3.44
C ASN A 168 20.42 2.49 3.86
N GLU A 169 19.22 2.79 3.35
CA GLU A 169 18.61 4.12 3.48
C GLU A 169 17.19 4.00 4.08
N PRO A 170 16.78 4.91 4.99
CA PRO A 170 17.48 6.14 5.41
C PRO A 170 18.74 5.90 6.26
N CYS A 171 18.82 4.76 6.94
CA CYS A 171 20.03 4.20 7.53
C CYS A 171 19.91 2.67 7.56
N GLU A 172 21.00 1.95 7.83
CA GLU A 172 20.94 0.50 7.99
C GLU A 172 20.06 0.14 9.19
N GLY A 173 19.16 -0.84 9.02
CA GLY A 173 18.29 -1.31 10.09
C GLY A 173 17.10 -0.40 10.41
N TRP A 174 16.84 0.66 9.64
CA TRP A 174 15.67 1.51 9.86
C TRP A 174 14.37 0.74 9.63
N VAL A 175 13.41 0.93 10.53
CA VAL A 175 12.07 0.36 10.43
C VAL A 175 11.06 1.39 10.97
N ASP A 176 9.91 1.49 10.31
CA ASP A 176 8.84 2.44 10.62
C ASP A 176 7.90 1.93 11.73
N ASN A 177 7.83 0.61 11.92
CA ASN A 177 6.98 -0.02 12.92
C ASN A 177 7.61 -1.33 13.46
N VAL A 178 7.12 -1.79 14.61
CA VAL A 178 7.57 -3.03 15.27
C VAL A 178 6.63 -4.20 15.03
N ASN A 179 5.87 -4.20 13.93
CA ASN A 179 4.91 -5.26 13.65
C ASN A 179 5.60 -6.50 13.05
N GLY A 180 5.06 -7.69 13.35
CA GLY A 180 5.51 -8.95 12.76
C GLY A 180 7.00 -9.25 13.00
N VAL A 181 7.74 -9.48 11.91
CA VAL A 181 9.16 -9.91 11.96
C VAL A 181 10.06 -8.83 12.56
N ALA A 182 9.76 -7.54 12.34
CA ALA A 182 10.52 -6.45 12.94
C ALA A 182 10.44 -6.50 14.47
N GLY A 183 9.25 -6.69 15.03
CA GLY A 183 9.04 -6.85 16.47
C GLY A 183 9.74 -8.08 17.04
N LEU A 184 9.64 -9.23 16.35
CA LEU A 184 10.36 -10.44 16.74
C LEU A 184 11.88 -10.22 16.77
N GLY A 185 12.44 -9.55 15.75
CA GLY A 185 13.85 -9.19 15.68
C GLY A 185 14.27 -8.27 16.82
N CYS A 186 13.52 -7.21 17.08
CA CYS A 186 13.79 -6.30 18.21
C CYS A 186 13.75 -7.03 19.56
N MET A 187 12.74 -7.87 19.80
CA MET A 187 12.56 -8.60 21.04
C MET A 187 13.67 -9.63 21.28
N ALA A 188 14.16 -10.27 20.20
CA ALA A 188 15.31 -11.16 20.27
C ALA A 188 16.60 -10.39 20.57
N ALA A 189 16.82 -9.24 19.91
CA ALA A 189 18.01 -8.41 20.09
C ALA A 189 18.15 -7.88 21.53
N ILE A 190 17.04 -7.55 22.21
CA ILE A 190 17.06 -7.11 23.61
C ILE A 190 17.06 -8.27 24.63
N GLY A 191 17.04 -9.52 24.16
CA GLY A 191 17.11 -10.72 25.01
C GLY A 191 15.81 -11.09 25.73
N VAL A 192 14.69 -10.45 25.41
CA VAL A 192 13.35 -10.79 25.95
C VAL A 192 12.80 -12.03 25.27
N LEU A 193 12.90 -12.10 23.94
CA LEU A 193 12.52 -13.28 23.17
C LEU A 193 13.73 -14.21 23.04
N ARG A 194 13.70 -15.34 23.75
CA ARG A 194 14.80 -16.33 23.73
C ARG A 194 14.52 -17.54 22.85
N THR A 195 13.24 -17.85 22.64
CA THR A 195 12.79 -19.03 21.91
C THR A 195 11.54 -18.68 21.11
N VAL A 196 11.48 -19.15 19.87
CA VAL A 196 10.29 -19.06 19.02
C VAL A 196 9.96 -20.46 18.54
N ASP A 197 8.71 -20.86 18.71
CA ASP A 197 8.20 -22.06 18.06
C ASP A 197 7.95 -21.74 16.58
N TRP A 198 8.87 -22.21 15.72
CA TRP A 198 8.89 -21.90 14.30
C TRP A 198 8.78 -23.18 13.48
N ASN A 199 7.90 -23.19 12.48
CA ASN A 199 7.83 -24.29 11.55
C ASN A 199 9.09 -24.30 10.67
N TYR A 200 9.95 -25.30 10.85
CA TYR A 200 11.21 -25.45 10.10
C TYR A 200 11.03 -25.42 8.58
N TYR A 201 9.90 -25.89 8.06
CA TYR A 201 9.59 -25.87 6.63
C TYR A 201 8.87 -24.59 6.16
N GLY A 202 8.58 -23.67 7.09
CA GLY A 202 7.97 -22.39 6.78
C GLY A 202 8.95 -21.47 6.07
N VAL A 203 8.64 -21.10 4.83
CA VAL A 203 9.40 -20.10 4.07
C VAL A 203 8.82 -18.71 4.38
N SER A 204 9.69 -17.77 4.75
CA SER A 204 9.33 -16.36 4.92
C SER A 204 10.06 -15.53 3.89
N ASP A 205 9.32 -15.07 2.88
CA ASP A 205 9.84 -14.12 1.92
C ASP A 205 9.87 -12.71 2.54
N MET A 206 11.03 -12.07 2.46
CA MET A 206 11.29 -10.76 3.06
C MET A 206 11.84 -9.80 2.02
N VAL A 207 11.16 -8.67 1.88
CA VAL A 207 11.56 -7.58 1.00
C VAL A 207 12.10 -6.44 1.85
N CYS A 208 13.40 -6.16 1.78
CA CYS A 208 13.97 -5.03 2.49
C CYS A 208 13.53 -3.70 1.84
N GLN A 209 13.31 -2.69 2.68
CA GLN A 209 13.15 -1.33 2.20
C GLN A 209 14.49 -0.85 1.57
N ARG A 210 14.49 -0.59 0.27
CA ARG A 210 15.68 -0.09 -0.46
C ARG A 210 15.29 1.17 -1.21
N HIS A 211 15.99 2.27 -0.96
CA HIS A 211 15.69 3.58 -1.56
C HIS A 211 15.94 3.62 -3.08
N PHE A 212 15.08 4.38 -3.75
CA PHE A 212 15.20 4.91 -5.11
C PHE A 212 16.24 6.01 -5.14
N ARG A 213 17.41 5.82 -5.76
CA ARG A 213 18.23 6.98 -6.14
C ARG A 213 17.63 7.63 -7.39
N PRO A 214 17.11 8.87 -7.37
CA PRO A 214 16.82 9.58 -8.61
C PRO A 214 18.16 10.13 -9.12
N GLN A 215 18.62 9.60 -10.26
CA GLN A 215 19.56 10.33 -11.09
C GLN A 215 18.75 11.09 -12.14
N THR A 216 18.95 12.42 -12.20
CA THR A 216 18.57 13.36 -13.29
C THR A 216 17.05 13.43 -13.61
N GLY A 217 16.50 14.19 -14.54
CA GLY A 217 16.67 15.59 -14.98
C GLY A 217 15.33 16.01 -15.65
N ASN A 218 14.76 17.17 -15.31
CA ASN A 218 13.54 17.79 -15.91
C ASN A 218 12.13 17.15 -15.74
N SER A 219 11.21 18.00 -15.25
CA SER A 219 9.78 18.20 -15.57
C SER A 219 8.77 17.06 -15.83
N LEU A 220 8.81 15.94 -15.09
CA LEU A 220 7.58 15.19 -14.78
C LEU A 220 7.10 15.56 -13.37
N CYS A 221 5.89 16.11 -13.26
CA CYS A 221 5.25 16.42 -11.99
C CYS A 221 4.77 15.10 -11.35
N LEU A 222 5.72 14.29 -10.89
CA LEU A 222 5.46 13.08 -10.13
C LEU A 222 5.02 13.49 -8.73
N ILE A 223 3.78 13.98 -8.58
CA ILE A 223 3.17 14.00 -7.25
C ILE A 223 2.81 12.55 -6.96
N CYS A 224 3.79 11.86 -6.39
CA CYS A 224 3.52 10.82 -5.44
C CYS A 224 2.51 11.40 -4.44
N VAL A 225 1.22 11.08 -4.55
CA VAL A 225 0.30 11.10 -3.39
C VAL A 225 0.69 9.94 -2.49
N ILE A 226 1.92 10.08 -2.01
CA ILE A 226 2.54 9.43 -0.90
C ILE A 226 1.88 10.17 0.28
N LEU A 227 0.67 9.76 0.66
CA LEU A 227 0.25 9.94 2.05
C LEU A 227 1.03 8.91 2.86
N ILE A 228 2.33 9.16 2.98
CA ILE A 228 3.29 8.30 3.68
C ILE A 228 3.64 9.04 4.96
N GLY A 229 3.16 8.51 6.10
CA GLY A 229 4.00 8.52 7.29
C GLY A 229 5.34 7.85 6.92
N PRO A 230 6.46 8.39 7.39
CA PRO A 230 7.70 8.66 6.65
C PRO A 230 8.30 7.50 5.82
N ASN A 231 8.85 7.86 4.65
CA ASN A 231 9.83 7.12 3.80
C ASN A 231 9.34 5.94 2.92
N THR A 232 9.17 6.16 1.60
CA THR A 232 9.25 5.08 0.58
C THR A 232 9.56 5.65 -0.82
N LEU A 233 10.52 5.07 -1.54
CA LEU A 233 10.64 5.15 -3.01
C LEU A 233 11.33 3.87 -3.58
N PHE A 234 10.93 3.44 -4.79
CA PHE A 234 11.29 2.18 -5.51
C PHE A 234 12.25 2.31 -6.73
N HIS A 235 13.40 1.60 -6.85
CA HIS A 235 13.88 1.25 -8.22
C HIS A 235 14.82 0.04 -8.44
N SER A 236 14.52 -0.63 -9.58
CA SER A 236 15.19 -1.58 -10.50
C SER A 236 16.22 -2.64 -10.06
N GLY A 237 16.03 -3.86 -10.59
CA GLY A 237 17.16 -4.66 -11.12
C GLY A 237 17.09 -6.17 -10.95
N LYS A 238 16.23 -6.69 -10.08
CA LYS A 238 15.93 -8.13 -9.97
C LYS A 238 14.43 -8.28 -9.77
N GLU A 239 13.81 -9.27 -10.40
CA GLU A 239 12.43 -9.64 -10.12
C GLU A 239 12.30 -9.91 -8.62
N LEU A 240 11.85 -8.91 -7.87
CA LEU A 240 11.28 -9.11 -6.55
C LEU A 240 10.01 -9.93 -6.77
N GLU A 241 9.79 -10.98 -5.97
CA GLU A 241 8.56 -11.78 -5.97
C GLU A 241 7.37 -10.96 -5.42
N CYS A 242 7.13 -9.79 -6.00
CA CYS A 242 5.90 -9.04 -5.87
C CYS A 242 4.90 -9.66 -6.85
N PHE A 243 3.73 -10.05 -6.36
CA PHE A 243 2.65 -10.46 -7.25
C PHE A 243 2.03 -9.20 -7.86
N TYR A 244 2.05 -9.12 -9.19
CA TYR A 244 1.56 -7.97 -9.93
C TYR A 244 0.27 -8.34 -10.67
N LEU A 245 -0.80 -7.65 -10.34
CA LEU A 245 -1.95 -7.60 -11.24
C LEU A 245 -1.73 -6.50 -12.26
N ARG A 246 -1.93 -6.83 -13.53
CA ARG A 246 -1.90 -5.88 -14.67
C ARG A 246 -0.52 -5.27 -14.92
N LYS A 247 0.49 -6.14 -15.07
CA LYS A 247 1.92 -5.84 -15.34
C LYS A 247 2.18 -4.78 -16.44
N ARG A 248 1.31 -4.62 -17.43
CA ARG A 248 1.48 -3.64 -18.52
C ARG A 248 1.48 -2.20 -18.00
N THR A 249 0.59 -1.86 -17.08
CA THR A 249 0.52 -0.52 -16.48
C THR A 249 1.79 -0.23 -15.70
N LEU A 250 2.24 -1.17 -14.87
CA LEU A 250 3.46 -1.02 -14.10
C LEU A 250 4.70 -0.89 -15.00
N ARG A 251 4.82 -1.69 -16.05
CA ARG A 251 5.93 -1.56 -17.02
C ARG A 251 5.94 -0.18 -17.68
N LYS A 252 4.77 0.39 -17.98
CA LYS A 252 4.67 1.76 -18.52
C LYS A 252 5.17 2.79 -17.51
N VAL A 253 4.78 2.67 -16.23
CA VAL A 253 5.30 3.52 -15.15
C VAL A 253 6.81 3.38 -15.01
N MET A 254 7.33 2.15 -14.98
CA MET A 254 8.78 1.91 -14.86
C MET A 254 9.56 2.50 -16.04
N ARG A 255 9.04 2.40 -17.27
CA ARG A 255 9.63 3.02 -18.46
C ARG A 255 9.63 4.55 -18.39
N LEU A 256 8.52 5.17 -17.97
CA LEU A 256 8.47 6.63 -17.79
C LEU A 256 9.48 7.10 -16.72
N LEU A 257 9.69 6.32 -15.67
CA LEU A 257 10.71 6.56 -14.65
C LEU A 257 12.14 6.20 -15.12
N GLU A 258 12.29 5.47 -16.22
CA GLU A 258 13.56 5.09 -16.85
C GLU A 258 14.01 6.12 -17.88
N ASP A 259 13.09 6.56 -18.76
CA ASP A 259 13.37 7.51 -19.84
C ASP A 259 13.71 8.92 -19.31
N ASP A 260 13.25 9.29 -18.10
CA ASP A 260 13.62 10.53 -17.40
C ASP A 260 15.06 10.54 -16.82
N ARG A 261 15.83 9.48 -17.02
CA ARG A 261 17.21 9.35 -16.51
C ARG A 261 18.30 9.79 -17.50
N GLU A 262 17.97 10.00 -18.77
CA GLU A 262 18.89 10.60 -19.77
C GLU A 262 18.86 12.13 -19.72
#